data_AF-Q7MS54-F1
#
_entry.id   AF-Q7MS54-F1
#
_cell.length_a   1.000
_cell.length_b   1.000
_cell.length_c   1.000
_cell.angle_alpha   90.00
_cell.angle_beta   90.00
_cell.angle_gamma   90.00
#
_symmetry.space_group_name_H-M   'P 1'
#
loop_
_entity.id
_entity.type
_entity.pdbx_description
1 polymer ?
#
loop_
_entity_poly.entity_id
_entity_poly.type
_entity_poly.pdbx_seq_one_letter_code
_entity_poly.pdbx_strand_id
1 'polypeptide(L)'
;MNQDRCSCCDGGLPKEGFSESQTRSLKGDDLVCYCEGVTYQEIIEAIKQGATNVREVAQATGACKSAGRCGELNPKGRCCAIDILEILQESEG
;
A
#
# COMPACT_ATOMS: atom_id res chain seq x y z
N MET A 1 8.51 -13.99 -12.75
CA MET A 1 8.76 -12.91 -11.77
C MET A 1 7.38 -12.44 -11.31
N ASN A 2 7.03 -12.66 -10.04
CA ASN A 2 5.66 -12.44 -9.58
C ASN A 2 5.45 -10.95 -9.30
N GLN A 3 4.44 -10.34 -9.93
CA GLN A 3 4.20 -8.90 -9.94
C GLN A 3 3.73 -8.36 -8.58
N ASP A 4 3.47 -9.27 -7.63
CA ASP A 4 3.02 -8.98 -6.26
C ASP A 4 4.19 -8.87 -5.25
N ARG A 5 5.44 -8.99 -5.71
CA ARG A 5 6.63 -8.84 -4.87
C ARG A 5 7.25 -7.47 -5.07
N CYS A 6 6.99 -6.57 -4.13
CA CYS A 6 7.82 -5.39 -3.92
C CYS A 6 9.24 -5.86 -3.54
N SER A 7 10.28 -5.22 -4.09
CA SER A 7 11.69 -5.53 -3.78
C SER A 7 12.04 -5.35 -2.30
N CYS A 8 11.19 -4.66 -1.53
CA CYS A 8 11.37 -4.43 -0.11
C CYS A 8 10.83 -5.54 0.81
N CYS A 9 10.08 -6.52 0.31
CA CYS A 9 9.40 -7.52 1.15
C CYS A 9 9.55 -8.95 0.60
N ASP A 10 10.55 -9.68 1.09
CA ASP A 10 10.73 -11.13 0.81
C ASP A 10 9.67 -12.03 1.47
N GLY A 11 8.75 -11.46 2.26
CA GLY A 11 7.81 -12.19 3.11
C GLY A 11 6.47 -12.56 2.50
N GLY A 12 6.17 -12.17 1.25
CA GLY A 12 4.86 -12.40 0.64
C GLY A 12 3.72 -11.64 1.34
N LEU A 13 2.65 -11.37 0.60
CA LEU A 13 1.39 -10.92 1.21
C LEU A 13 0.80 -12.11 1.99
N PRO A 14 0.34 -11.95 3.24
CA PRO A 14 -0.26 -13.05 3.99
C PRO A 14 -1.52 -13.54 3.27
N LYS A 15 -1.65 -14.87 3.10
CA LYS A 15 -2.74 -15.48 2.31
C LYS A 15 -4.05 -15.67 3.08
N GLU A 16 -4.02 -15.61 4.41
CA GLU A 16 -5.20 -15.83 5.27
C GLU A 16 -5.12 -14.97 6.56
N GLY A 17 -6.24 -14.41 7.00
CA GLY A 17 -6.37 -13.82 8.35
C GLY A 17 -6.35 -12.29 8.48
N PHE A 18 -6.94 -11.53 7.56
CA PHE A 18 -7.21 -10.10 7.75
C PHE A 18 -8.52 -9.89 8.54
N SER A 19 -8.44 -9.76 9.88
CA SER A 19 -9.60 -9.36 10.69
C SER A 19 -9.87 -7.86 10.53
N GLU A 20 -11.05 -7.53 9.99
CA GLU A 20 -11.63 -6.21 9.70
C GLU A 20 -10.77 -5.20 8.91
N SER A 21 -11.27 -4.81 7.74
CA SER A 21 -10.71 -3.84 6.78
C SER A 21 -10.39 -2.50 7.44
N GLN A 22 -9.12 -2.30 7.80
CA GLN A 22 -8.62 -1.07 8.41
C GLN A 22 -8.58 0.11 7.42
N THR A 23 -8.80 -0.14 6.13
CA THR A 23 -8.89 0.84 5.04
C THR A 23 -10.21 1.60 5.00
N ARG A 24 -11.33 1.02 5.46
CA ARG A 24 -12.67 1.65 5.39
C ARG A 24 -12.82 2.97 6.16
N SER A 25 -11.86 3.30 7.02
CA SER A 25 -11.87 4.55 7.80
C SER A 25 -10.84 5.57 7.31
N LEU A 26 -10.03 5.26 6.29
CA LEU A 26 -9.02 6.18 5.76
C LEU A 26 -9.68 7.38 5.07
N LYS A 27 -9.12 8.55 5.30
CA LYS A 27 -9.47 9.83 4.69
C LYS A 27 -8.31 10.33 3.84
N GLY A 28 -8.55 11.37 3.03
CA GLY A 28 -7.60 11.85 2.03
C GLY A 28 -6.19 12.15 2.56
N ASP A 29 -6.09 12.70 3.77
CA ASP A 29 -4.83 13.10 4.42
C ASP A 29 -4.18 11.99 5.27
N ASP A 30 -4.83 10.84 5.42
CA ASP A 30 -4.26 9.74 6.20
C ASP A 30 -3.05 9.12 5.49
N LEU A 31 -1.96 8.97 6.23
CA LEU A 31 -0.75 8.32 5.74
C LEU A 31 -0.99 6.82 5.56
N VAL A 32 -0.67 6.34 4.35
CA VAL A 32 -0.63 4.92 4.01
C VAL A 32 0.82 4.42 3.97
N CYS A 33 1.73 5.15 3.30
CA CYS A 33 3.16 4.86 3.35
C CYS A 33 3.87 5.79 4.33
N TYR A 34 4.13 5.31 5.55
CA TYR A 34 4.83 6.08 6.57
C TYR A 34 6.32 6.29 6.28
N CYS A 35 6.93 5.44 5.45
CA CYS A 35 8.33 5.59 5.07
C CYS A 35 8.57 6.80 4.16
N GLU A 36 7.62 7.06 3.26
CA GLU A 36 7.76 8.04 2.17
C GLU A 36 6.79 9.20 2.29
N GLY A 37 5.89 9.18 3.28
CA GLY A 37 4.89 10.22 3.47
C GLY A 37 3.75 10.19 2.45
N VAL A 38 3.40 9.03 1.91
CA VAL A 38 2.31 8.90 0.91
C VAL A 38 0.97 8.75 1.60
N THR A 39 0.02 9.59 1.19
CA THR A 39 -1.36 9.65 1.68
C THR A 39 -2.32 8.73 0.92
N TYR A 40 -3.49 8.49 1.50
CA TYR A 40 -4.59 7.79 0.83
C TYR A 40 -5.04 8.51 -0.46
N GLN A 41 -5.15 9.84 -0.43
CA GLN A 41 -5.57 10.61 -1.61
C GLN A 41 -4.60 10.42 -2.79
N GLU A 42 -3.29 10.44 -2.54
CA GLU A 42 -2.28 10.21 -3.59
C GLU A 42 -2.39 8.81 -4.21
N ILE A 43 -2.73 7.79 -3.41
CA ILE A 43 -3.00 6.44 -3.92
C ILE A 43 -4.25 6.42 -4.79
N ILE A 44 -5.35 7.04 -4.33
CA ILE A 44 -6.59 7.13 -5.12
C ILE A 44 -6.36 7.89 -6.43
N GLU A 45 -5.56 8.95 -6.42
CA GLU A 45 -5.19 9.69 -7.64
C GLU A 45 -4.37 8.83 -8.60
N ALA A 46 -3.41 8.03 -8.11
CA ALA A 46 -2.67 7.09 -8.93
C ALA A 46 -3.60 6.04 -9.57
N ILE A 47 -4.58 5.52 -8.82
CA ILE A 47 -5.57 4.57 -9.34
C ILE A 47 -6.43 5.22 -10.42
N LYS A 48 -6.92 6.44 -10.20
CA LYS A 48 -7.68 7.22 -11.20
C LYS A 48 -6.88 7.50 -12.47
N GLN A 49 -5.55 7.58 -12.36
CA GLN A 49 -4.64 7.74 -13.50
C GLN A 49 -4.31 6.41 -14.21
N GLY A 50 -4.86 5.29 -13.74
CA GLY A 50 -4.76 3.98 -14.38
C GLY A 50 -3.84 2.99 -13.68
N ALA A 51 -3.36 3.26 -12.46
CA ALA A 51 -2.62 2.27 -11.70
C ALA A 51 -3.54 1.12 -11.27
N THR A 52 -3.20 -0.11 -11.67
CA THR A 52 -4.01 -1.33 -11.46
C THR A 52 -3.39 -2.31 -10.47
N ASN A 53 -2.18 -2.03 -10.00
CA ASN A 53 -1.46 -2.91 -9.08
C ASN A 53 -0.51 -2.10 -8.18
N VAL A 54 -0.05 -2.73 -7.10
CA VAL A 54 0.83 -2.10 -6.09
C VAL A 54 2.09 -1.51 -6.71
N ARG A 55 2.65 -2.16 -7.75
CA ARG A 55 3.86 -1.68 -8.43
C ARG A 55 3.59 -0.38 -9.17
N GLU A 56 2.49 -0.27 -9.90
CA GLU A 56 2.10 0.95 -10.60
C GLU A 56 1.80 2.09 -9.63
N VAL A 57 1.10 1.81 -8.52
CA VAL A 57 0.89 2.79 -7.44
C VAL A 57 2.22 3.25 -6.85
N ALA A 58 3.14 2.33 -6.57
CA ALA A 58 4.47 2.67 -6.06
C ALA A 58 5.29 3.52 -7.05
N GLN A 59 5.17 3.26 -8.35
CA GLN A 59 5.81 4.06 -9.40
C GLN A 59 5.24 5.48 -9.46
N ALA A 60 3.92 5.63 -9.34
CA ALA A 60 3.23 6.92 -9.40
C ALA A 60 3.44 7.78 -8.14
N THR A 61 3.37 7.16 -6.96
CA THR A 61 3.35 7.88 -5.66
C THR A 61 4.71 7.93 -4.97
N GLY A 62 5.62 7.02 -5.32
CA GLY A 62 6.86 6.83 -4.59
C GLY A 62 6.76 5.96 -3.34
N ALA A 63 5.59 5.40 -3.02
CA ALA A 63 5.46 4.41 -1.96
C ALA A 63 6.40 3.22 -2.16
N CYS A 64 6.79 2.56 -1.07
CA CYS A 64 7.62 1.35 -1.09
C CYS A 64 9.03 1.55 -1.71
N LYS A 65 9.58 2.78 -1.74
CA LYS A 65 10.95 3.05 -2.25
C LYS A 65 12.05 2.71 -1.23
N SER A 66 11.88 3.10 0.03
CA SER A 66 12.88 2.84 1.08
C SER A 66 12.83 1.40 1.60
N ALA A 67 14.02 0.83 1.84
CA ALA A 67 14.16 -0.54 2.31
C ALA A 67 13.86 -0.67 3.82
N GLY A 68 12.74 -1.32 4.14
CA GLY A 68 12.62 -2.16 5.34
C GLY A 68 12.30 -1.50 6.68
N ARG A 69 12.14 -0.18 6.76
CA ARG A 69 11.76 0.51 8.03
C ARG A 69 10.26 0.47 8.34
N CYS A 70 9.47 -0.25 7.55
CA CYS A 70 8.02 -0.34 7.72
C CYS A 70 7.62 -0.87 9.10
N GLY A 71 8.40 -1.79 9.69
CA GLY A 71 8.12 -2.31 11.04
C GLY A 71 8.32 -1.30 12.16
N GLU A 72 9.12 -0.25 11.91
CA GLU A 72 9.40 0.83 12.86
C GLU A 72 8.48 2.03 12.64
N LEU A 73 8.29 2.42 11.37
CA LEU A 73 7.62 3.67 11.00
C LEU A 73 6.11 3.54 10.81
N ASN A 74 5.63 2.37 10.34
CA ASN A 74 4.20 2.16 10.17
C ASN A 74 3.60 1.74 11.53
N PRO A 75 2.58 2.44 12.07
CA PRO A 75 1.90 2.05 13.31
C PRO A 75 1.35 0.63 13.31
N LYS A 76 1.07 0.07 12.11
CA LYS A 76 0.62 -1.32 11.94
C LYS A 76 1.76 -2.34 12.02
N GLY A 77 3.02 -1.91 12.13
CA GLY A 77 4.20 -2.77 12.18
C GLY A 77 4.46 -3.59 10.91
N ARG A 78 3.84 -3.22 9.78
CA ARG A 78 3.91 -3.95 8.50
C ARG A 78 4.05 -3.03 7.29
N CYS A 79 4.40 -3.60 6.14
CA CYS A 79 4.51 -2.85 4.88
C CYS A 79 3.14 -2.30 4.43
N CYS A 80 3.17 -1.07 3.90
CA CYS A 80 2.01 -0.39 3.28
C CYS A 80 1.52 -1.08 2.00
N ALA A 81 2.31 -1.96 1.39
CA ALA A 81 1.93 -2.70 0.19
C ALA A 81 0.60 -3.48 0.36
N ILE A 82 0.32 -3.94 1.58
CA ILE A 82 -0.95 -4.63 1.87
C ILE A 82 -2.12 -3.63 1.89
N ASP A 83 -1.93 -2.45 2.48
CA ASP A 83 -2.97 -1.41 2.50
C ASP A 83 -3.26 -0.92 1.07
N ILE A 84 -2.22 -0.72 0.25
CA ILE A 84 -2.38 -0.35 -1.17
C ILE A 84 -3.17 -1.42 -1.94
N LEU A 85 -2.92 -2.70 -1.68
CA LEU A 85 -3.66 -3.79 -2.31
C LEU A 85 -5.14 -3.79 -1.91
N GLU A 86 -5.45 -3.57 -0.64
CA GLU A 86 -6.84 -3.44 -0.16
C GLU A 86 -7.54 -2.26 -0.83
N ILE A 87 -6.89 -1.10 -0.92
CA ILE A 87 -7.46 0.10 -1.57
C ILE A 87 -7.74 -0.14 -3.06
N LEU A 88 -6.84 -0.84 -3.76
CA LEU A 88 -7.05 -1.26 -5.15
C LEU A 88 -8.30 -2.14 -5.27
N GLN A 89 -8.43 -3.15 -4.43
CA GLN A 89 -9.58 -4.07 -4.44
C GLN A 89 -10.91 -3.36 -4.11
N GLU A 90 -10.89 -2.38 -3.20
CA GLU A 90 -12.06 -1.55 -2.88
C GLU A 90 -12.45 -0.61 -4.04
N SER A 91 -11.49 -0.19 -4.86
CA SER A 91 -11.72 0.73 -5.98
C SER A 91 -12.27 0.04 -7.25
N GLU A 92 -12.22 -1.29 -7.29
CA GLU A 92 -12.72 -2.12 -8.41
C GLU A 92 -14.18 -2.58 -8.23
N GLY A 93 -14.84 -2.21 -7.12
CA GLY A 93 -16.24 -2.52 -6.80
C GLY A 93 -17.16 -1.30 -6.80
#